data_AF-A0AAU8RVN5-F1
#
_entry.id   AF-A0AAU8RVN5-F1
#
_cell.length_a   1.000
_cell.length_b   1.000
_cell.length_c   1.000
_cell.angle_alpha   90.00
_cell.angle_beta   90.00
_cell.angle_gamma   90.00
#
_symmetry.space_group_name_H-M   'P 1'
#
loop_
_entity.id
_entity.type
_entity.pdbx_description
1 polymer ?
#
loop_
_entity_poly.entity_id
_entity_poly.type
_entity_poly.pdbx_seq_one_letter_code
_entity_poly.pdbx_strand_id
1 'polypeptide(L)'
;MATDRVSLIHFDKLSMSPAAADRFQKALDALAALKLQDRYVYLIAPYLGDIADASDAEQLDTALGQCIRVVDELLAARSVTKAKSEEVRQVFQSAAERARAEMPG
;
A
#
# COMPACT_ATOMS: atom_id res chain seq x y z
N MET A 1 -16.26 -5.70 -19.89
CA MET A 1 -14.79 -5.65 -20.04
C MET A 1 -14.21 -5.23 -18.70
N ALA A 2 -13.81 -6.19 -17.87
CA ALA A 2 -12.99 -5.91 -16.71
C ALA A 2 -11.56 -5.89 -17.23
N THR A 3 -10.99 -4.72 -17.48
CA THR A 3 -9.52 -4.61 -17.50
C THR A 3 -9.09 -5.09 -16.12
N ASP A 4 -8.56 -6.32 -16.05
CA ASP A 4 -8.23 -7.00 -14.80
C ASP A 4 -7.48 -6.03 -13.89
N ARG A 5 -8.03 -5.75 -12.72
CA ARG A 5 -7.43 -4.81 -11.75
C ARG A 5 -6.04 -5.29 -11.30
N VAL A 6 -5.79 -6.60 -11.42
CA VAL A 6 -4.48 -7.23 -11.30
C VAL A 6 -3.49 -6.71 -12.34
N SER A 7 -3.94 -6.49 -13.58
CA SER A 7 -3.13 -5.94 -14.67
C SER A 7 -2.76 -4.47 -14.42
N LEU A 8 -3.60 -3.70 -13.72
CA LEU A 8 -3.27 -2.33 -13.32
C LEU A 8 -2.16 -2.31 -12.26
N ILE A 9 -2.25 -3.18 -11.24
CA ILE A 9 -1.19 -3.33 -10.23
C ILE A 9 0.12 -3.81 -10.87
N HIS A 10 0.04 -4.75 -11.83
CA HIS A 10 1.21 -5.20 -12.58
C HIS A 10 1.80 -4.11 -13.47
N PHE A 11 0.96 -3.29 -14.11
CA PHE A 11 1.40 -2.19 -14.96
C PHE A 11 2.13 -1.13 -14.14
N ASP A 12 1.60 -0.77 -12.98
CA ASP A 12 2.21 0.20 -12.07
C ASP A 12 3.61 -0.24 -11.62
N LYS A 13 3.75 -1.53 -11.31
CA LYS A 13 5.03 -2.17 -11.02
C LYS A 13 6.03 -2.14 -12.18
N LEU A 14 5.56 -2.13 -13.44
CA LEU A 14 6.42 -2.06 -14.62
C LEU A 14 6.90 -0.63 -14.93
N SER A 15 6.19 0.40 -14.48
CA SER A 15 6.62 1.81 -14.59
C SER A 15 7.54 2.25 -13.45
N MET A 16 7.55 1.53 -12.33
CA MET A 16 8.39 1.81 -11.16
C MET A 16 9.87 1.57 -11.41
N SER A 17 10.72 2.29 -10.68
CA SER A 17 12.14 1.95 -10.57
C SER A 17 12.32 0.55 -9.96
N PRO A 18 13.42 -0.18 -10.24
CA PRO A 18 13.63 -1.51 -9.66
C PRO A 18 13.58 -1.54 -8.12
N ALA A 19 14.03 -0.47 -7.47
CA ALA A 19 13.96 -0.32 -6.01
C ALA A 19 12.51 -0.15 -5.53
N ALA A 20 11.73 0.71 -6.19
CA ALA A 20 10.32 0.89 -5.89
C ALA A 20 9.51 -0.40 -6.13
N ALA A 21 9.78 -1.12 -7.22
CA ALA A 21 9.11 -2.39 -7.52
C ALA A 21 9.39 -3.48 -6.47
N ASP A 22 10.60 -3.53 -5.90
CA ASP A 22 10.94 -4.46 -4.81
C ASP A 22 10.24 -4.10 -3.49
N ARG A 23 10.24 -2.80 -3.13
CA ARG A 23 9.45 -2.30 -1.97
C ARG A 23 7.97 -2.62 -2.11
N PHE A 24 7.43 -2.37 -3.30
CA PHE A 24 6.03 -2.64 -3.59
C PHE A 24 5.70 -4.12 -3.48
N GLN A 25 6.53 -5.02 -4.02
CA GLN A 25 6.31 -6.46 -3.88
C GLN A 25 6.33 -6.90 -2.42
N LYS A 26 7.31 -6.44 -1.63
CA LYS A 26 7.38 -6.75 -0.19
C LYS A 26 6.14 -6.29 0.57
N ALA A 27 5.61 -5.12 0.21
CA ALA A 27 4.40 -4.58 0.78
C ALA A 27 3.15 -5.39 0.39
N LEU A 28 3.05 -5.81 -0.87
CA LEU A 28 1.99 -6.69 -1.35
C LEU A 28 2.01 -8.07 -0.68
N ASP A 29 3.20 -8.63 -0.45
CA ASP A 29 3.34 -9.91 0.26
C ASP A 29 2.87 -9.80 1.71
N ALA A 30 3.20 -8.70 2.39
CA ALA A 30 2.72 -8.40 3.75
C ALA A 30 1.20 -8.21 3.78
N LEU A 31 0.63 -7.52 2.79
CA LEU A 31 -0.82 -7.37 2.65
C LEU A 31 -1.52 -8.71 2.40
N ALA A 32 -0.95 -9.56 1.53
CA ALA A 32 -1.49 -10.88 1.22
C ALA A 32 -1.50 -11.79 2.46
N ALA A 33 -0.49 -11.67 3.33
CA ALA A 33 -0.44 -12.40 4.60
C ALA A 33 -1.61 -12.09 5.54
N LEU A 34 -2.24 -10.92 5.41
CA LEU A 34 -3.41 -10.55 6.22
C LEU A 34 -4.70 -11.29 5.83
N LYS A 35 -4.69 -12.04 4.72
CA LYS A 35 -5.83 -12.81 4.19
C LYS A 35 -7.12 -11.98 4.10
N LEU A 36 -6.97 -10.75 3.62
CA LEU A 36 -8.11 -9.88 3.31
C LEU A 36 -8.91 -10.43 2.13
N GLN A 37 -10.18 -10.05 2.05
CA GLN A 37 -10.95 -10.30 0.83
C GLN A 37 -10.32 -9.54 -0.33
N ASP A 38 -10.25 -10.15 -1.50
CA ASP A 38 -9.58 -9.60 -2.69
C ASP A 38 -10.00 -8.17 -3.01
N ARG A 39 -11.29 -7.83 -2.85
CA ARG A 39 -11.82 -6.47 -3.06
C ARG A 39 -11.10 -5.40 -2.24
N TYR A 40 -10.65 -5.74 -1.02
CA TYR A 40 -9.91 -4.83 -0.14
C TYR A 40 -8.44 -4.82 -0.50
N VAL A 41 -7.86 -5.95 -0.89
CA VAL A 41 -6.49 -6.02 -1.41
C VAL A 41 -6.36 -5.10 -2.62
N TYR A 42 -7.31 -5.14 -3.56
CA TYR A 42 -7.32 -4.27 -4.74
C TYR A 42 -7.54 -2.79 -4.42
N LEU A 43 -8.26 -2.49 -3.33
CA LEU A 43 -8.44 -1.11 -2.88
C LEU A 43 -7.16 -0.56 -2.22
N ILE A 44 -6.45 -1.40 -1.47
CA ILE A 44 -5.29 -1.02 -0.67
C ILE A 44 -3.99 -0.99 -1.49
N ALA A 45 -3.84 -1.91 -2.45
CA ALA A 45 -2.61 -2.07 -3.21
C ALA A 45 -2.09 -0.79 -3.89
N PRO A 46 -2.92 0.07 -4.54
CA PRO A 46 -2.43 1.32 -5.13
C PRO A 46 -1.71 2.22 -4.12
N TYR A 47 -2.24 2.33 -2.90
CA TYR A 47 -1.63 3.14 -1.85
C TYR A 47 -0.27 2.61 -1.38
N LEU A 48 -0.05 1.30 -1.45
CA LEU A 48 1.28 0.72 -1.23
C LEU A 48 2.24 1.00 -2.38
N GLY A 49 1.72 1.16 -3.61
CA GLY A 49 2.46 1.62 -4.77
C GLY A 49 2.94 3.06 -4.56
N ASP A 50 2.05 3.95 -4.14
CA ASP A 50 2.37 5.35 -3.84
C ASP A 50 3.47 5.48 -2.76
N ILE A 51 3.41 4.65 -1.72
CA ILE A 51 4.48 4.59 -0.69
C ILE A 51 5.80 4.09 -1.28
N ALA A 52 5.75 3.08 -2.14
CA ALA A 52 6.94 2.47 -2.72
C ALA A 52 7.65 3.39 -3.72
N ASP A 53 6.87 4.19 -4.46
CA ASP A 53 7.34 5.12 -5.49
C ASP A 53 7.67 6.53 -4.94
N ALA A 54 7.34 6.80 -3.68
CA ALA A 54 7.71 8.04 -3.01
C ALA A 54 9.21 8.32 -3.15
N SER A 55 9.54 9.48 -3.71
CA SER A 55 10.92 9.88 -4.03
C SER A 55 11.56 10.76 -2.95
N ASP A 56 10.75 11.30 -2.04
CA ASP A 56 11.18 12.17 -0.95
C ASP A 56 10.27 12.00 0.29
N ALA A 57 10.69 12.59 1.41
CA ALA A 57 9.98 12.47 2.67
C ALA A 57 8.58 13.12 2.66
N GLU A 58 8.37 14.20 1.90
CA GLU A 58 7.08 14.88 1.81
C GLU A 58 6.07 14.03 1.04
N GLN A 59 6.49 13.43 -0.08
CA GLN A 59 5.70 12.47 -0.82
C GLN A 59 5.34 11.26 0.03
N LEU A 60 6.31 10.75 0.80
CA LEU A 60 6.09 9.61 1.67
C LEU A 60 5.07 9.91 2.78
N ASP A 61 5.22 11.04 3.47
CA ASP A 61 4.29 11.45 4.53
C ASP A 61 2.88 11.70 3.95
N THR A 62 2.80 12.25 2.73
CA THR A 62 1.53 12.44 2.01
C THR A 62 0.87 11.11 1.66
N ALA A 63 1.61 10.17 1.07
CA ALA A 63 1.11 8.85 0.72
C ALA A 63 0.62 8.09 1.97
N LEU A 64 1.40 8.15 3.06
CA LEU A 64 1.01 7.54 4.33
C LEU A 64 -0.27 8.17 4.92
N GLY A 65 -0.41 9.50 4.84
CA GLY A 65 -1.62 10.20 5.26
C GLY A 65 -2.88 9.73 4.51
N GLN A 66 -2.76 9.49 3.20
CA GLN A 66 -3.85 8.95 2.38
C GLN A 66 -4.19 7.50 2.76
N CYS A 67 -3.17 6.66 3.03
CA CYS A 67 -3.36 5.29 3.49
C CYS A 67 -4.17 5.22 4.79
N ILE A 68 -3.80 6.05 5.78
CA ILE A 68 -4.48 6.14 7.07
C ILE A 68 -5.95 6.46 6.88
N ARG A 69 -6.26 7.45 6.01
CA ARG A 69 -7.63 7.85 5.71
C ARG A 69 -8.46 6.71 5.12
N VAL A 70 -7.93 5.95 4.17
CA VAL A 70 -8.65 4.81 3.58
C VAL A 70 -8.94 3.72 4.61
N VAL A 71 -8.00 3.46 5.52
CA VAL A 71 -8.25 2.49 6.59
C VAL A 71 -9.33 2.97 7.55
N ASP A 72 -9.34 4.26 7.89
CA ASP A 72 -10.40 4.88 8.69
C ASP A 72 -11.77 4.77 8.01
N GLU A 73 -11.84 5.04 6.71
CA GLU A 73 -13.07 4.91 5.92
C GLU A 73 -13.56 3.45 5.87
N LEU A 74 -12.66 2.48 5.69
CA LEU A 74 -13.00 1.04 5.74
C LEU A 74 -13.54 0.61 7.11
N LEU A 75 -12.95 1.12 8.19
CA LEU A 75 -13.39 0.83 9.54
C LEU A 75 -14.75 1.48 9.82
N ALA A 76 -14.93 2.75 9.47
CA ALA A 76 -16.18 3.50 9.65
C ALA A 76 -17.34 2.86 8.85
N ALA A 77 -17.07 2.39 7.65
CA ALA A 77 -18.02 1.66 6.82
C ALA A 77 -18.29 0.21 7.32
N ARG A 78 -17.65 -0.22 8.41
CA ARG A 78 -17.70 -1.60 8.95
C ARG A 78 -17.32 -2.66 7.92
N SER A 79 -16.50 -2.28 6.93
CA SER A 79 -15.98 -3.17 5.91
C SER A 79 -14.89 -4.09 6.44
N VAL A 80 -14.17 -3.64 7.47
CA VAL A 80 -13.17 -4.43 8.20
C VAL A 80 -13.40 -4.28 9.71
N THR A 81 -12.87 -5.23 10.48
CA THR A 81 -12.86 -5.12 11.95
C THR A 81 -11.78 -4.15 12.41
N LYS A 82 -11.88 -3.66 13.66
CA LYS A 82 -10.84 -2.83 14.27
C LYS A 82 -9.47 -3.50 14.23
N ALA A 83 -9.40 -4.77 14.64
CA ALA A 83 -8.16 -5.56 14.61
C ALA A 83 -7.56 -5.60 13.19
N LYS A 84 -8.39 -5.85 12.18
CA LYS A 84 -7.92 -5.91 10.79
C LYS A 84 -7.48 -4.54 10.27
N SER A 85 -8.14 -3.46 10.70
CA SER A 85 -7.71 -2.09 10.38
C SER A 85 -6.34 -1.76 10.97
N GLU A 86 -6.04 -2.23 12.18
CA GLU A 86 -4.73 -2.05 12.83
C GLU A 86 -3.65 -2.84 12.11
N GLU A 87 -3.93 -4.10 11.73
CA GLU A 87 -3.01 -4.92 10.92
C GLU A 87 -2.69 -4.24 9.57
N VAL A 88 -3.68 -3.67 8.89
CA VAL A 88 -3.47 -2.96 7.62
C VAL A 88 -2.65 -1.67 7.82
N ARG A 89 -2.91 -0.91 8.90
CA ARG A 89 -2.08 0.26 9.24
C ARG A 89 -0.63 -0.14 9.45
N GLN A 90 -0.38 -1.27 10.10
CA GLN A 90 0.97 -1.76 10.32
C GLN A 90 1.68 -2.10 9.00
N VAL A 91 0.99 -2.69 8.03
CA VAL A 91 1.55 -2.91 6.69
C VAL A 91 1.98 -1.60 6.04
N PHE A 92 1.13 -0.57 6.09
CA PHE A 92 1.48 0.76 5.56
C PHE A 92 2.66 1.39 6.28
N GLN A 93 2.68 1.35 7.61
CA GLN A 93 3.79 1.89 8.41
C GLN A 93 5.11 1.18 8.10
N SER A 94 5.10 -0.15 8.07
CA SER A 94 6.31 -0.93 7.73
C SER A 94 6.76 -0.71 6.29
N ALA A 95 5.86 -0.50 5.34
CA ALA A 95 6.22 -0.12 3.97
C ALA A 95 6.88 1.26 3.94
N ALA A 96 6.33 2.23 4.67
CA ALA A 96 6.87 3.59 4.74
C ALA A 96 8.23 3.64 5.45
N GLU A 97 8.42 2.88 6.54
CA GLU A 97 9.72 2.75 7.22
C GLU A 97 10.81 2.24 6.29
N ARG A 98 10.49 1.24 5.46
CA ARG A 98 11.43 0.70 4.46
C ARG A 98 11.76 1.72 3.39
N ALA A 99 10.75 2.42 2.86
CA ALA A 99 10.98 3.47 1.88
C ALA A 99 11.87 4.57 2.46
N ARG A 100 11.57 5.04 3.69
CA ARG A 100 12.34 6.09 4.39
C ARG A 100 13.78 5.69 4.67
N ALA A 101 14.05 4.44 5.03
CA ALA A 101 15.40 3.94 5.31
C ALA A 101 16.31 3.95 4.07
N GLU A 102 15.73 3.93 2.87
CA GLU A 102 16.45 3.93 1.59
C GLU A 102 16.48 5.32 0.93
N MET A 103 15.80 6.32 1.51
CA MET A 103 15.83 7.69 1.02
C MET A 103 17.12 8.40 1.45
N PRO A 104 17.75 9.19 0.57
CA PRO A 104 18.82 10.09 0.99
C PRO A 104 18.23 11.15 1.94
N GLY A 105 18.87 11.29 3.11
CA GLY A 105 18.47 12.25 4.15
C GLY A 105 18.78 13.69 3.82
#